data_AF-A0A2G5U7V7-F1
#
_entry.id   AF-A0A2G5U7V7-F1
#
_cell.length_a   1.000
_cell.length_b   1.000
_cell.length_c   1.000
_cell.angle_alpha   90.00
_cell.angle_beta   90.00
_cell.angle_gamma   90.00
#
_symmetry.space_group_name_H-M   'P 1'
#
loop_
_entity.id
_entity.type
_entity.pdbx_description
1 polymer ?
#
loop_
_entity_poly.entity_id
_entity_poly.type
_entity_poly.pdbx_seq_one_letter_code
_entity_poly.pdbx_strand_id
1 'polypeptide(L)'
;MSLPTRFPKSFQLATATAAYQIEGAKELDGRGFSTWDAIRSEYGRIRDASDPNLSCESRLKYKEDIAILAKIGVTSYRFSISWSRVLPNGTLTEISEEGIQYYRDVCLLLRDNGIEPIVTLFHFDMPLAIYDNGTSWLNKENCEHFVNFADLCFQKFGDLVKTWITYNEINMQAWSSVVKLPGEQWLCPDRPEIENHNQSAYIALKNMLLAHAQIYRNYEKNYKETQNGVVGITNGGHFCFPASDSPEDKAASERALDWFFKSTIDPILSESGDFPATMRENLPFLPKFTDEEKAILKGL
;
A
#
# COMPACT_ATOMS: atom_id res chain seq x y z
N MET A 1 -25.38 -15.78 3.02
CA MET A 1 -25.44 -16.28 4.41
C MET A 1 -25.56 -15.09 5.34
N SER A 2 -26.45 -15.11 6.34
CA SER A 2 -26.26 -14.20 7.48
C SER A 2 -25.00 -14.65 8.21
N LEU A 3 -24.06 -13.74 8.47
CA LEU A 3 -22.93 -14.02 9.33
C LEU A 3 -23.45 -14.69 10.62
N PRO A 4 -22.76 -15.70 11.19
CA PRO A 4 -23.15 -16.27 12.47
C PRO A 4 -23.42 -15.11 13.44
N THR A 5 -24.43 -15.25 14.30
CA THR A 5 -25.01 -14.23 15.21
C THR A 5 -24.03 -13.56 16.20
N ARG A 6 -22.73 -13.75 16.01
CA ARG A 6 -21.60 -13.25 16.81
C ARG A 6 -20.99 -11.94 16.29
N PHE A 7 -21.36 -11.46 15.10
CA PHE A 7 -20.84 -10.20 14.53
C PHE A 7 -21.95 -9.15 14.36
N PRO A 8 -21.62 -7.84 14.43
CA PRO A 8 -22.56 -6.78 14.08
C PRO A 8 -23.12 -6.96 12.67
N LYS A 9 -24.37 -6.53 12.44
CA LYS A 9 -25.02 -6.64 11.11
C LYS A 9 -24.25 -5.93 10.00
N SER A 10 -23.49 -4.89 10.34
CA SER A 10 -22.66 -4.10 9.42
C SER A 10 -21.24 -4.63 9.27
N PHE A 11 -20.91 -5.81 9.84
CA PHE A 11 -19.57 -6.39 9.74
C PHE A 11 -19.28 -6.81 8.29
N GLN A 12 -18.15 -6.34 7.75
CA GLN A 12 -17.68 -6.72 6.42
C GLN A 12 -16.81 -7.98 6.51
N LEU A 13 -17.26 -9.06 5.88
CA LEU A 13 -16.43 -10.25 5.65
C LEU A 13 -15.81 -10.15 4.26
N ALA A 14 -14.48 -10.12 4.20
CA ALA A 14 -13.75 -9.95 2.95
C ALA A 14 -12.64 -11.00 2.77
N THR A 15 -12.34 -11.29 1.51
CA THR A 15 -11.04 -11.85 1.08
C THR A 15 -10.16 -10.72 0.55
N ALA A 16 -8.85 -10.94 0.49
CA ALA A 16 -7.89 -9.93 0.07
C ALA A 16 -6.85 -10.48 -0.92
N THR A 17 -6.48 -9.66 -1.92
CA THR A 17 -5.43 -9.95 -2.91
C THR A 17 -4.65 -8.67 -3.25
N ALA A 18 -3.60 -8.81 -4.06
CA ALA A 18 -2.86 -7.69 -4.64
C ALA A 18 -2.64 -7.92 -6.14
N ALA A 19 -2.65 -6.84 -6.93
CA ALA A 19 -2.56 -6.87 -8.38
C ALA A 19 -1.40 -7.73 -8.88
N TYR A 20 -0.16 -7.45 -8.44
CA TYR A 20 1.01 -8.20 -8.89
C TYR A 20 0.99 -9.69 -8.51
N GLN A 21 0.27 -10.07 -7.44
CA GLN A 21 0.23 -11.44 -6.96
C GLN A 21 -0.76 -12.32 -7.72
N ILE A 22 -1.79 -11.73 -8.34
CA ILE A 22 -2.89 -12.51 -8.95
C ILE A 22 -3.13 -12.20 -10.42
N GLU A 23 -2.86 -10.99 -10.90
CA GLU A 23 -3.36 -10.53 -12.20
C GLU A 23 -2.67 -11.19 -13.38
N GLY A 24 -1.34 -11.17 -13.38
CA GLY A 24 -0.54 -11.49 -14.57
C GLY A 24 -0.81 -10.55 -15.74
N ALA A 25 -0.69 -11.08 -16.96
CA ALA A 25 -1.00 -10.39 -18.22
C ALA A 25 -0.28 -9.03 -18.36
N LYS A 26 1.04 -9.07 -18.27
CA LYS A 26 1.93 -7.92 -18.41
C LYS A 26 1.79 -7.22 -19.76
N GLU A 27 1.51 -7.97 -20.83
CA GLU A 27 1.42 -7.44 -22.19
C GLU A 27 0.03 -6.90 -22.55
N LEU A 28 -0.92 -6.89 -21.60
CA LEU A 28 -2.25 -6.32 -21.79
C LEU A 28 -2.35 -4.92 -21.17
N ASP A 29 -3.34 -4.16 -21.64
CA ASP A 29 -3.73 -2.85 -21.11
C ASP A 29 -2.62 -1.79 -21.15
N GLY A 30 -1.59 -1.98 -21.98
CA GLY A 30 -0.42 -1.11 -21.96
C GLY A 30 0.30 -1.07 -20.60
N ARG A 31 0.15 -2.11 -19.75
CA ARG A 31 0.75 -2.13 -18.41
C ARG A 31 2.26 -1.90 -18.50
N GLY A 32 2.72 -0.84 -17.84
CA GLY A 32 4.12 -0.54 -17.67
C GLY A 32 4.83 -1.51 -16.73
N PHE A 33 6.16 -1.55 -16.86
CA PHE A 33 7.02 -2.39 -16.05
C PHE A 33 7.08 -1.88 -14.59
N SER A 34 6.87 -2.74 -13.61
CA SER A 34 6.95 -2.37 -12.18
C SER A 34 8.32 -2.74 -11.56
N THR A 35 8.55 -2.26 -10.35
CA THR A 35 9.69 -2.67 -9.51
C THR A 35 9.74 -4.18 -9.31
N TRP A 36 8.61 -4.86 -9.16
CA TRP A 36 8.58 -6.32 -9.04
C TRP A 36 8.91 -7.04 -10.35
N ASP A 37 8.57 -6.47 -11.50
CA ASP A 37 9.00 -7.02 -12.79
C ASP A 37 10.53 -6.96 -12.94
N ALA A 38 11.17 -5.91 -12.41
CA ALA A 38 12.63 -5.79 -12.39
C ALA A 38 13.26 -6.80 -11.42
N ILE A 39 12.73 -6.92 -10.20
CA ILE A 39 13.18 -7.93 -9.23
C ILE A 39 13.11 -9.33 -9.83
N ARG A 40 11.99 -9.67 -10.48
CA ARG A 40 11.89 -10.99 -11.12
C ARG A 40 12.91 -11.15 -12.24
N SER A 41 13.20 -10.11 -13.02
CA SER A 41 14.12 -10.21 -14.15
C SER A 41 15.55 -10.60 -13.74
N GLU A 42 15.90 -10.38 -12.48
CA GLU A 42 17.16 -10.83 -11.90
C GLU A 42 17.12 -12.31 -11.46
N TYR A 43 18.16 -13.06 -11.82
CA TYR A 43 18.27 -14.48 -11.47
C TYR A 43 18.39 -14.69 -9.95
N GLY A 44 17.70 -15.70 -9.42
CA GLY A 44 17.79 -16.09 -8.01
C GLY A 44 17.00 -15.22 -7.02
N ARG A 45 16.34 -14.15 -7.49
CA ARG A 45 15.47 -13.32 -6.63
C ARG A 45 14.17 -13.99 -6.26
N ILE A 46 13.64 -14.84 -7.15
CA ILE A 46 12.44 -15.66 -6.91
C ILE A 46 12.86 -17.11 -6.72
N ARG A 47 12.52 -17.69 -5.57
CA ARG A 47 12.99 -19.03 -5.12
C ARG A 47 12.81 -20.13 -6.16
N ASP A 48 11.67 -20.14 -6.86
CA ASP A 48 11.32 -21.15 -7.87
C ASP A 48 11.41 -20.62 -9.31
N ALA A 49 11.90 -19.39 -9.51
CA ALA A 49 11.97 -18.71 -10.80
C ALA A 49 10.63 -18.63 -11.58
N SER A 50 9.49 -18.71 -10.88
CA SER A 50 8.16 -18.56 -11.49
C SER A 50 8.00 -17.23 -12.25
N ASP A 51 7.15 -17.23 -13.27
CA ASP A 51 6.85 -16.05 -14.10
C ASP A 51 5.56 -15.37 -13.59
N PRO A 52 5.64 -14.14 -13.07
CA PRO A 52 4.48 -13.39 -12.60
C PRO A 52 3.54 -12.99 -13.73
N ASN A 53 3.94 -13.10 -15.01
CA ASN A 53 3.06 -12.86 -16.14
C ASN A 53 1.86 -13.82 -16.17
N LEU A 54 2.00 -15.01 -15.57
CA LEU A 54 0.87 -15.91 -15.33
C LEU A 54 0.17 -15.58 -14.02
N SER A 55 0.89 -15.57 -12.90
CA SER A 55 0.31 -15.43 -11.55
C SER A 55 -0.88 -16.37 -11.35
N CYS A 56 -2.08 -15.85 -11.03
CA CYS A 56 -3.33 -16.61 -11.00
C CYS A 56 -4.21 -16.37 -12.24
N GLU A 57 -3.68 -15.64 -13.24
CA GLU A 57 -4.37 -15.21 -14.46
C GLU A 57 -5.65 -14.41 -14.20
N SER A 58 -5.76 -13.74 -13.04
CA SER A 58 -6.97 -13.04 -12.63
C SER A 58 -7.34 -11.91 -13.58
N ARG A 59 -6.36 -11.30 -14.28
CA ARG A 59 -6.68 -10.32 -15.33
C ARG A 59 -7.59 -10.90 -16.42
N LEU A 60 -7.41 -12.17 -16.76
CA LEU A 60 -8.23 -12.89 -17.75
C LEU A 60 -9.46 -13.54 -17.10
N LYS A 61 -9.34 -13.97 -15.85
CA LYS A 61 -10.32 -14.80 -15.13
C LYS A 61 -11.11 -14.09 -14.03
N TYR A 62 -11.04 -12.76 -13.92
CA TYR A 62 -11.69 -12.01 -12.84
C TYR A 62 -13.20 -12.30 -12.71
N LYS A 63 -13.88 -12.65 -13.82
CA LYS A 63 -15.30 -13.05 -13.80
C LYS A 63 -15.52 -14.37 -13.07
N GLU A 64 -14.63 -15.34 -13.25
CA GLU A 64 -14.64 -16.62 -12.54
C GLU A 64 -14.30 -16.42 -11.06
N ASP A 65 -13.28 -15.59 -10.77
CA ASP A 65 -12.90 -15.25 -9.41
C ASP A 65 -14.06 -14.60 -8.65
N ILE A 66 -14.76 -13.63 -9.25
CA ILE A 66 -15.91 -12.96 -8.63
C ILE A 66 -17.09 -13.92 -8.45
N ALA A 67 -17.32 -14.85 -9.39
CA ALA A 67 -18.33 -15.89 -9.20
C ALA A 67 -18.01 -16.79 -7.99
N ILE A 68 -16.72 -17.09 -7.76
CA ILE A 68 -16.26 -17.83 -6.58
C ILE A 68 -16.47 -17.01 -5.30
N LEU A 69 -16.14 -15.71 -5.31
CA LEU A 69 -16.38 -14.81 -4.16
C LEU A 69 -17.86 -14.79 -3.78
N ALA A 70 -18.75 -14.66 -4.76
CA ALA A 70 -20.20 -14.70 -4.55
C ALA A 70 -20.66 -16.05 -3.96
N LYS A 71 -20.09 -17.17 -4.44
CA LYS A 71 -20.39 -18.51 -3.93
C LYS A 71 -19.92 -18.71 -2.48
N ILE A 72 -18.75 -18.18 -2.11
CA ILE A 72 -18.25 -18.20 -0.73
C ILE A 72 -19.11 -17.32 0.18
N GLY A 73 -19.72 -16.27 -0.38
CA GLY A 73 -20.65 -15.40 0.33
C GLY A 73 -19.96 -14.31 1.14
N VAL A 74 -18.81 -13.82 0.66
CA VAL A 74 -18.18 -12.61 1.21
C VAL A 74 -19.07 -11.39 0.93
N THR A 75 -19.01 -10.39 1.80
CA THR A 75 -19.74 -9.12 1.61
C THR A 75 -18.88 -8.08 0.92
N SER A 76 -17.56 -8.27 0.90
CA SER A 76 -16.61 -7.31 0.36
C SER A 76 -15.40 -8.02 -0.24
N TYR A 77 -14.69 -7.36 -1.14
CA TYR A 77 -13.45 -7.87 -1.71
C TYR A 77 -12.39 -6.79 -1.68
N ARG A 78 -11.27 -7.08 -1.01
CA ARG A 78 -10.11 -6.20 -0.98
C ARG A 78 -9.14 -6.57 -2.08
N PHE A 79 -8.83 -5.64 -2.97
CA PHE A 79 -7.83 -5.82 -4.02
C PHE A 79 -7.02 -4.54 -4.19
N SER A 80 -5.90 -4.61 -4.93
CA SER A 80 -5.14 -3.41 -5.31
C SER A 80 -5.28 -3.09 -6.79
N ILE A 81 -5.15 -1.81 -7.13
CA ILE A 81 -4.98 -1.36 -8.51
C ILE A 81 -3.48 -1.32 -8.81
N SER A 82 -3.04 -1.97 -9.89
CA SER A 82 -1.67 -1.87 -10.36
C SER A 82 -1.42 -0.46 -10.89
N TRP A 83 -0.62 0.33 -10.18
CA TRP A 83 -0.28 1.70 -10.60
C TRP A 83 0.25 1.72 -12.03
N SER A 84 1.18 0.81 -12.37
CA SER A 84 1.71 0.71 -13.73
C SER A 84 0.72 0.22 -14.80
N ARG A 85 -0.45 -0.31 -14.42
CA ARG A 85 -1.50 -0.68 -15.37
C ARG A 85 -2.40 0.52 -15.71
N VAL A 86 -2.57 1.46 -14.79
CA VAL A 86 -3.35 2.68 -15.02
C VAL A 86 -2.47 3.81 -15.56
N LEU A 87 -1.26 3.98 -15.02
CA LEU A 87 -0.26 4.94 -15.47
C LEU A 87 1.02 4.18 -15.85
N PRO A 88 1.20 3.78 -17.12
CA PRO A 88 2.32 2.93 -17.55
C PRO A 88 3.70 3.48 -17.17
N ASN A 89 3.89 4.79 -17.30
CA ASN A 89 5.13 5.46 -16.90
C ASN A 89 5.10 6.04 -15.47
N GLY A 90 4.03 5.76 -14.71
CA GLY A 90 3.82 6.21 -13.34
C GLY A 90 3.34 7.64 -13.16
N THR A 91 3.17 8.41 -14.25
CA THR A 91 2.75 9.81 -14.20
C THR A 91 1.48 10.04 -15.03
N LEU A 92 0.82 11.18 -14.85
CA LEU A 92 -0.37 11.56 -15.63
C LEU A 92 -0.07 11.87 -17.11
N THR A 93 1.20 11.80 -17.54
CA THR A 93 1.58 12.04 -18.95
C THR A 93 1.13 10.90 -19.87
N GLU A 94 0.91 9.71 -19.31
CA GLU A 94 0.43 8.54 -20.03
C GLU A 94 -0.58 7.79 -19.17
N ILE A 95 -1.82 7.71 -19.66
CA ILE A 95 -2.93 7.06 -18.98
C ILE A 95 -3.41 5.90 -19.87
N SER A 96 -3.52 4.71 -19.29
CA SER A 96 -4.11 3.56 -19.95
C SER A 96 -5.62 3.52 -19.72
N GLU A 97 -6.39 3.80 -20.76
CA GLU A 97 -7.85 3.70 -20.70
C GLU A 97 -8.30 2.23 -20.61
N GLU A 98 -7.57 1.30 -21.23
CA GLU A 98 -7.81 -0.14 -21.10
C GLU A 98 -7.61 -0.63 -19.66
N GLY A 99 -6.57 -0.13 -18.98
CA GLY A 99 -6.29 -0.45 -17.58
C GLY A 99 -7.38 0.09 -16.66
N ILE A 100 -7.84 1.32 -16.90
CA ILE A 100 -9.00 1.90 -16.20
C ILE A 100 -10.26 1.07 -16.46
N GLN A 101 -10.52 0.69 -17.70
CA GLN A 101 -11.71 -0.08 -18.04
C GLN A 101 -11.72 -1.44 -17.34
N TYR A 102 -10.57 -2.13 -17.27
CA TYR A 102 -10.45 -3.38 -16.54
C TYR A 102 -10.86 -3.24 -15.06
N TYR A 103 -10.33 -2.25 -14.34
CA TYR A 103 -10.69 -2.05 -12.93
C TYR A 103 -12.13 -1.57 -12.74
N ARG A 104 -12.68 -0.78 -13.68
CA ARG A 104 -14.12 -0.44 -13.68
C ARG A 104 -14.98 -1.68 -13.85
N ASP A 105 -14.63 -2.58 -14.78
CA ASP A 105 -15.36 -3.83 -15.02
C ASP A 105 -15.33 -4.74 -13.77
N VAL A 106 -14.18 -4.85 -13.10
CA VAL A 106 -14.05 -5.58 -11.82
C VAL A 106 -14.97 -4.97 -10.76
N CYS A 107 -14.93 -3.64 -10.58
CA CYS A 107 -15.76 -2.96 -9.59
C CYS A 107 -17.26 -3.13 -9.89
N LEU A 108 -17.68 -2.95 -11.14
CA LEU A 108 -19.08 -3.14 -11.57
C LEU A 108 -19.54 -4.56 -11.29
N LEU A 109 -18.76 -5.56 -11.71
CA LEU A 109 -19.13 -6.96 -11.54
C LEU A 109 -19.18 -7.39 -10.07
N LEU A 110 -18.31 -6.87 -9.21
CA LEU A 110 -18.40 -7.06 -7.76
C LEU A 110 -19.73 -6.52 -7.22
N ARG A 111 -20.10 -5.29 -7.58
CA ARG A 111 -21.33 -4.64 -7.11
C ARG A 111 -22.59 -5.33 -7.63
N ASP A 112 -22.58 -5.79 -8.88
CA ASP A 112 -23.68 -6.56 -9.47
C ASP A 112 -23.91 -7.90 -8.72
N ASN A 113 -22.87 -8.41 -8.05
CA ASN A 113 -22.95 -9.59 -7.19
C ASN A 113 -23.13 -9.25 -5.69
N GLY A 114 -23.39 -7.99 -5.34
CA GLY A 114 -23.59 -7.53 -3.97
C GLY A 114 -22.32 -7.58 -3.10
N ILE A 115 -21.14 -7.53 -3.72
CA ILE A 115 -19.84 -7.54 -3.06
C ILE A 115 -19.26 -6.12 -3.13
N GLU A 116 -19.00 -5.51 -1.98
CA GLU A 116 -18.45 -4.15 -1.91
C GLU A 116 -16.94 -4.13 -2.22
N PRO A 117 -16.48 -3.30 -3.17
CA PRO A 117 -15.06 -3.10 -3.44
C PRO A 117 -14.33 -2.37 -2.30
N ILE A 118 -13.22 -2.94 -1.82
CA ILE A 118 -12.25 -2.29 -0.94
C ILE A 118 -10.95 -2.15 -1.72
N VAL A 119 -10.59 -0.93 -2.13
CA VAL A 119 -9.48 -0.72 -3.07
C VAL A 119 -8.24 -0.25 -2.34
N THR A 120 -7.13 -0.94 -2.56
CA THR A 120 -5.79 -0.53 -2.14
C THR A 120 -5.07 0.15 -3.32
N LEU A 121 -4.58 1.36 -3.13
CA LEU A 121 -3.92 2.15 -4.18
C LEU A 121 -2.47 1.71 -4.40
N PHE A 122 -1.75 1.28 -3.37
CA PHE A 122 -0.38 0.81 -3.51
C PHE A 122 -0.11 -0.51 -2.78
N HIS A 123 0.40 -1.50 -3.51
CA HIS A 123 0.77 -2.81 -2.96
C HIS A 123 2.13 -3.28 -3.53
N PHE A 124 3.19 -2.56 -3.18
CA PHE A 124 4.62 -2.82 -3.50
C PHE A 124 5.01 -2.63 -4.98
N ASP A 125 4.05 -2.35 -5.87
CA ASP A 125 4.17 -2.42 -7.33
C ASP A 125 4.37 -1.05 -7.99
N MET A 126 5.37 -0.30 -7.53
CA MET A 126 5.74 1.01 -8.09
C MET A 126 6.12 0.87 -9.58
N PRO A 127 5.66 1.76 -10.48
CA PRO A 127 6.14 1.81 -11.86
C PRO A 127 7.66 2.02 -11.90
N LEU A 128 8.39 1.18 -12.62
CA LEU A 128 9.86 1.24 -12.69
C LEU A 128 10.33 2.57 -13.29
N ALA A 129 9.54 3.17 -14.18
CA ALA A 129 9.86 4.45 -14.82
C ALA A 129 10.11 5.59 -13.81
N ILE A 130 9.46 5.55 -12.64
CA ILE A 130 9.65 6.55 -11.57
C ILE A 130 10.49 6.00 -10.39
N TYR A 131 11.05 4.80 -10.50
CA TYR A 131 11.88 4.24 -9.42
C TYR A 131 13.18 5.04 -9.19
N ASP A 132 13.55 5.92 -10.13
CA ASP A 132 14.57 6.98 -9.99
C ASP A 132 15.90 6.48 -9.40
N ASN A 133 16.54 5.53 -10.10
CA ASN A 133 17.79 4.89 -9.67
C ASN A 133 17.77 4.34 -8.23
N GLY A 134 16.59 3.97 -7.74
CA GLY A 134 16.39 3.34 -6.44
C GLY A 134 16.23 4.29 -5.26
N THR A 135 15.99 5.58 -5.51
CA THR A 135 15.54 6.49 -4.45
C THR A 135 14.11 6.14 -3.99
N SER A 136 13.24 5.63 -4.87
CA SER A 136 11.88 5.19 -4.54
C SER A 136 11.15 6.23 -3.67
N TRP A 137 10.67 5.85 -2.48
CA TRP A 137 9.98 6.73 -1.53
C TRP A 137 10.88 7.75 -0.80
N LEU A 138 12.20 7.72 -1.02
CA LEU A 138 13.08 8.82 -0.57
C LEU A 138 12.87 10.08 -1.43
N ASN A 139 12.48 9.90 -2.69
CA ASN A 139 12.18 11.01 -3.58
C ASN A 139 10.75 11.51 -3.33
N LYS A 140 10.64 12.80 -3.00
CA LYS A 140 9.35 13.46 -2.76
C LYS A 140 8.51 13.59 -4.03
N GLU A 141 9.13 13.72 -5.20
CA GLU A 141 8.44 13.78 -6.49
C GLU A 141 7.67 12.47 -6.78
N ASN A 142 8.24 11.33 -6.42
CA ASN A 142 7.55 10.03 -6.50
C ASN A 142 6.30 9.98 -5.59
N CYS A 143 6.37 10.62 -4.42
CA CYS A 143 5.22 10.75 -3.54
C CYS A 143 4.13 11.64 -4.17
N GLU A 144 4.51 12.72 -4.86
CA GLU A 144 3.58 13.58 -5.60
C GLU A 144 2.93 12.86 -6.77
N HIS A 145 3.68 12.05 -7.52
CA HIS A 145 3.13 11.17 -8.55
C HIS A 145 2.10 10.18 -7.97
N PHE A 146 2.35 9.64 -6.77
CA PHE A 146 1.40 8.77 -6.10
C PHE A 146 0.13 9.51 -5.66
N VAL A 147 0.25 10.75 -5.16
CA VAL A 147 -0.91 11.61 -4.83
C VAL A 147 -1.75 11.86 -6.08
N ASN A 148 -1.12 12.15 -7.23
CA ASN A 148 -1.80 12.35 -8.50
C ASN A 148 -2.50 11.07 -9.00
N PHE A 149 -1.85 9.92 -8.84
CA PHE A 149 -2.45 8.63 -9.17
C PHE A 149 -3.68 8.32 -8.30
N ALA A 150 -3.61 8.60 -7.00
CA ALA A 150 -4.75 8.44 -6.08
C ALA A 150 -5.92 9.35 -6.47
N ASP A 151 -5.64 10.63 -6.80
CA ASP A 151 -6.66 11.57 -7.26
C ASP A 151 -7.34 11.09 -8.55
N LEU A 152 -6.58 10.61 -9.54
CA LEU A 152 -7.12 9.99 -10.75
C LEU A 152 -8.00 8.78 -10.41
N CYS A 153 -7.58 7.92 -9.48
CA CYS A 153 -8.39 6.78 -9.05
C CYS A 153 -9.72 7.22 -8.42
N PHE A 154 -9.72 8.26 -7.59
CA PHE A 154 -10.96 8.80 -7.03
C PHE A 154 -11.90 9.32 -8.13
N GLN A 155 -11.37 10.03 -9.13
CA GLN A 155 -12.15 10.51 -10.28
C GLN A 155 -12.74 9.35 -11.10
N LYS A 156 -11.94 8.31 -11.35
CA LYS A 156 -12.28 7.22 -12.28
C LYS A 156 -13.07 6.07 -11.65
N PHE A 157 -13.02 5.88 -10.33
CA PHE A 157 -13.68 4.74 -9.67
C PHE A 157 -14.49 5.10 -8.42
N GLY A 158 -14.46 6.34 -7.93
CA GLY A 158 -15.13 6.72 -6.69
C GLY A 158 -16.67 6.70 -6.72
N ASP A 159 -17.26 6.63 -7.91
CA ASP A 159 -18.67 6.30 -8.10
C ASP A 159 -19.00 4.85 -7.66
N LEU A 160 -18.03 3.95 -7.79
CA LEU A 160 -18.15 2.51 -7.51
C LEU A 160 -17.52 2.09 -6.17
N VAL A 161 -16.48 2.81 -5.71
CA VAL A 161 -15.68 2.42 -4.55
C VAL A 161 -15.94 3.34 -3.36
N LYS A 162 -16.22 2.76 -2.19
CA LYS A 162 -16.49 3.49 -0.94
C LYS A 162 -15.44 3.31 0.14
N THR A 163 -14.54 2.34 0.00
CA THR A 163 -13.46 2.12 0.96
C THR A 163 -12.13 2.07 0.24
N TRP A 164 -11.29 3.05 0.53
CA TRP A 164 -9.97 3.21 -0.05
C TRP A 164 -8.89 2.97 1.00
N ILE A 165 -7.81 2.34 0.58
CA ILE A 165 -6.60 2.13 1.37
C ILE A 165 -5.46 2.72 0.55
N THR A 166 -4.70 3.66 1.10
CA THR A 166 -3.58 4.26 0.37
C THR A 166 -2.45 3.24 0.16
N TYR A 167 -1.86 2.78 1.26
CA TYR A 167 -0.74 1.85 1.26
C TYR A 167 -1.10 0.53 1.94
N ASN A 168 -0.65 -0.57 1.36
CA ASN A 168 -0.53 -1.85 2.06
C ASN A 168 0.78 -1.91 2.84
N GLU A 169 0.71 -2.22 4.13
CA GLU A 169 1.86 -2.45 5.01
C GLU A 169 2.93 -1.36 4.92
N ILE A 170 2.51 -0.10 5.08
CA ILE A 170 3.35 1.09 4.84
C ILE A 170 4.72 1.03 5.54
N ASN A 171 4.78 0.51 6.76
CA ASN A 171 6.03 0.37 7.52
C ASN A 171 6.99 -0.66 6.89
N MET A 172 6.48 -1.80 6.44
CA MET A 172 7.27 -2.81 5.73
C MET A 172 7.69 -2.29 4.37
N GLN A 173 6.79 -1.64 3.63
CA GLN A 173 7.11 -0.99 2.36
C GLN A 173 8.26 0.00 2.48
N ALA A 174 8.15 0.92 3.43
CA ALA A 174 9.14 1.97 3.66
C ALA A 174 10.52 1.38 3.97
N TRP A 175 10.59 0.21 4.60
CA TRP A 175 11.84 -0.52 4.81
C TRP A 175 12.29 -1.25 3.54
N SER A 176 11.44 -2.12 3.01
CA SER A 176 11.70 -3.03 1.89
C SER A 176 12.09 -2.32 0.60
N SER A 177 11.56 -1.13 0.35
CA SER A 177 11.87 -0.36 -0.86
C SER A 177 13.25 0.30 -0.82
N VAL A 178 13.82 0.50 0.38
CA VAL A 178 15.05 1.30 0.57
C VAL A 178 16.10 0.69 1.51
N VAL A 179 15.97 -0.57 1.90
CA VAL A 179 16.96 -1.25 2.73
C VAL A 179 17.43 -2.53 2.06
N LYS A 180 18.75 -2.69 2.02
CA LYS A 180 19.47 -3.88 1.54
C LYS A 180 20.40 -4.32 2.66
N LEU A 181 20.16 -5.52 3.19
CA LEU A 181 21.00 -6.13 4.22
C LEU A 181 21.85 -7.25 3.59
N PRO A 182 23.17 -7.26 3.80
CA PRO A 182 24.01 -8.35 3.31
C PRO A 182 23.52 -9.71 3.81
N GLY A 183 23.33 -10.66 2.89
CA GLY A 183 22.88 -12.02 3.20
C GLY A 183 21.36 -12.20 3.29
N GLU A 184 20.58 -11.12 3.26
CA GLU A 184 19.11 -11.19 3.26
C GLU A 184 18.53 -11.04 1.85
N GLN A 185 17.36 -11.62 1.62
CA GLN A 185 16.58 -11.29 0.42
C GLN A 185 16.10 -9.86 0.53
N TRP A 186 16.42 -9.05 -0.48
CA TRP A 186 15.95 -7.67 -0.52
C TRP A 186 14.75 -7.53 -1.49
N LEU A 187 13.87 -6.57 -1.22
CA LEU A 187 12.54 -6.43 -1.83
C LEU A 187 12.39 -5.16 -2.70
N CYS A 188 13.44 -4.81 -3.44
CA CYS A 188 13.44 -3.73 -4.44
C CYS A 188 14.33 -4.06 -5.66
N PRO A 189 14.31 -3.32 -6.77
CA PRO A 189 15.30 -3.49 -7.85
C PRO A 189 16.71 -3.06 -7.45
N ASP A 190 17.75 -3.49 -8.19
CA ASP A 190 19.13 -3.13 -7.86
C ASP A 190 19.35 -1.62 -7.98
N ARG A 191 20.15 -1.08 -7.07
CA ARG A 191 20.36 0.36 -6.93
C ARG A 191 21.71 0.65 -6.29
N PRO A 192 22.28 1.84 -6.53
CA PRO A 192 23.48 2.28 -5.84
C PRO A 192 23.29 2.23 -4.31
N GLU A 193 24.35 1.93 -3.57
CA GLU A 193 24.37 2.05 -2.12
C GLU A 193 24.21 3.54 -1.76
N ILE A 194 23.00 3.96 -1.41
CA ILE A 194 22.72 5.34 -1.02
C ILE A 194 23.29 5.56 0.39
N GLU A 195 24.16 6.56 0.56
CA GLU A 195 24.91 6.91 1.79
C GLU A 195 24.06 7.27 3.04
N ASN A 196 22.74 7.04 3.02
CA ASN A 196 21.80 7.30 4.13
C ASN A 196 21.20 6.04 4.78
N HIS A 197 21.78 4.85 4.57
CA HIS A 197 21.24 3.53 4.95
C HIS A 197 20.47 3.49 6.29
N ASN A 198 21.02 4.07 7.36
CA ASN A 198 20.40 4.00 8.70
C ASN A 198 19.13 4.85 8.83
N GLN A 199 19.01 5.94 8.06
CA GLN A 199 17.86 6.85 8.09
C GLN A 199 16.84 6.55 6.98
N SER A 200 17.26 5.88 5.90
CA SER A 200 16.48 5.74 4.66
C SER A 200 15.06 5.23 4.90
N ALA A 201 14.89 4.15 5.67
CA ALA A 201 13.55 3.60 5.93
C ALA A 201 12.63 4.59 6.64
N TYR A 202 13.17 5.39 7.56
CA TYR A 202 12.39 6.37 8.31
C TYR A 202 12.08 7.63 7.49
N ILE A 203 12.97 8.02 6.57
CA ILE A 203 12.71 9.08 5.60
C ILE A 203 11.61 8.63 4.62
N ALA A 204 11.71 7.41 4.09
CA ALA A 204 10.69 6.81 3.25
C ALA A 204 9.33 6.74 3.98
N LEU A 205 9.31 6.24 5.21
CA LEU A 205 8.08 6.17 6.02
C LEU A 205 7.48 7.55 6.25
N LYS A 206 8.30 8.55 6.62
CA LYS A 206 7.86 9.94 6.76
C LYS A 206 7.22 10.47 5.46
N ASN A 207 7.90 10.31 4.32
CA ASN A 207 7.39 10.79 3.03
C ASN A 207 6.08 10.09 2.65
N MET A 208 5.99 8.77 2.84
CA MET A 208 4.77 8.00 2.57
C MET A 208 3.61 8.41 3.48
N LEU A 209 3.86 8.68 4.77
CA LEU A 209 2.85 9.19 5.71
C LEU A 209 2.31 10.55 5.26
N LEU A 210 3.19 11.46 4.83
CA LEU A 210 2.78 12.77 4.32
C LEU A 210 1.98 12.66 3.01
N ALA A 211 2.36 11.75 2.12
CA ALA A 211 1.59 11.45 0.91
C ALA A 211 0.21 10.88 1.25
N HIS A 212 0.13 9.96 2.22
CA HIS A 212 -1.16 9.45 2.71
C HIS A 212 -2.03 10.59 3.26
N ALA A 213 -1.46 11.48 4.08
CA ALA A 213 -2.16 12.63 4.61
C ALA A 213 -2.70 13.53 3.48
N GLN A 214 -1.87 13.84 2.49
CA GLN A 214 -2.28 14.65 1.34
C GLN A 214 -3.43 13.98 0.56
N ILE A 215 -3.34 12.66 0.30
CA ILE A 215 -4.39 11.89 -0.39
C ILE A 215 -5.70 11.93 0.41
N TYR A 216 -5.64 11.70 1.71
CA TYR A 216 -6.81 11.77 2.59
C TYR A 216 -7.45 13.16 2.57
N ARG A 217 -6.65 14.22 2.72
CA ARG A 217 -7.16 15.61 2.71
C ARG A 217 -7.75 15.98 1.35
N ASN A 218 -7.14 15.53 0.24
CA ASN A 218 -7.70 15.71 -1.09
C ASN A 218 -9.05 14.99 -1.22
N TYR A 219 -9.17 13.76 -0.71
CA TYR A 219 -10.43 13.02 -0.69
C TYR A 219 -11.52 13.76 0.10
N GLU A 220 -11.21 14.13 1.34
CA GLU A 220 -12.15 14.81 2.23
C GLU A 220 -12.63 16.15 1.65
N LYS A 221 -11.73 16.90 0.99
CA LYS A 221 -12.05 18.20 0.39
C LYS A 221 -12.85 18.08 -0.91
N ASN A 222 -12.44 17.19 -1.82
CA ASN A 222 -12.90 17.23 -3.20
C ASN A 222 -13.95 16.15 -3.54
N TYR A 223 -14.00 15.05 -2.78
CA TYR A 223 -14.77 13.86 -3.15
C TYR A 223 -15.72 13.37 -2.06
N LYS A 224 -15.50 13.70 -0.78
CA LYS A 224 -16.32 13.20 0.34
C LYS A 224 -17.80 13.49 0.18
N GLU A 225 -18.16 14.71 -0.19
CA GLU A 225 -19.56 15.13 -0.33
C GLU A 225 -20.30 14.35 -1.43
N THR A 226 -19.62 14.08 -2.55
CA THR A 226 -20.24 13.45 -3.73
C THR A 226 -20.13 11.93 -3.72
N GLN A 227 -19.04 11.39 -3.19
CA GLN A 227 -18.75 9.95 -3.21
C GLN A 227 -19.06 9.27 -1.88
N ASN A 228 -19.04 9.99 -0.76
CA ASN A 228 -19.35 9.49 0.58
C ASN A 228 -18.57 8.20 0.95
N GLY A 229 -17.31 8.12 0.55
CA GLY A 229 -16.41 7.03 0.93
C GLY A 229 -15.53 7.37 2.13
N VAL A 230 -14.63 6.45 2.45
CA VAL A 230 -13.60 6.58 3.49
C VAL A 230 -12.24 6.21 2.93
N VAL A 231 -11.20 6.88 3.41
CA VAL A 231 -9.80 6.62 3.06
C VAL A 231 -9.06 6.24 4.33
N GLY A 232 -8.37 5.11 4.29
CA GLY A 232 -7.52 4.65 5.37
C GLY A 232 -6.16 4.18 4.87
N ILE A 233 -5.44 3.50 5.74
CA ILE A 233 -4.12 2.93 5.48
C ILE A 233 -4.02 1.55 6.16
N THR A 234 -3.26 0.63 5.57
CA THR A 234 -2.96 -0.66 6.20
C THR A 234 -1.54 -0.63 6.77
N ASN A 235 -1.43 -0.97 8.04
CA ASN A 235 -0.15 -1.16 8.71
C ASN A 235 0.16 -2.65 8.82
N GLY A 236 1.39 -3.05 8.47
CA GLY A 236 1.85 -4.43 8.62
C GLY A 236 2.48 -4.61 9.99
N GLY A 237 2.29 -5.73 10.66
CA GLY A 237 2.97 -5.91 11.94
C GLY A 237 2.50 -7.11 12.73
N HIS A 238 3.34 -7.47 13.69
CA HIS A 238 3.06 -8.50 14.67
C HIS A 238 2.93 -7.83 16.03
N PHE A 239 1.98 -8.29 16.84
CA PHE A 239 2.04 -8.01 18.27
C PHE A 239 3.21 -8.78 18.87
N CYS A 240 4.11 -8.06 19.54
CA CYS A 240 5.25 -8.65 20.23
C CYS A 240 4.91 -8.81 21.72
N PHE A 241 5.14 -10.01 22.25
CA PHE A 241 5.00 -10.31 23.67
C PHE A 241 6.38 -10.51 24.29
N PRO A 242 6.59 -10.12 25.55
CA PRO A 242 7.87 -10.33 26.21
C PRO A 242 8.16 -11.83 26.38
N ALA A 243 9.43 -12.22 26.23
CA ALA A 243 9.85 -13.62 26.37
C ALA A 243 9.79 -14.13 27.82
N SER A 244 9.89 -13.22 28.80
CA SER A 244 9.76 -13.50 30.22
C SER A 244 9.19 -12.30 30.98
N ASP A 245 9.05 -12.44 32.30
CA ASP A 245 8.61 -11.37 33.18
C ASP A 245 9.68 -10.34 33.53
N SER A 246 10.91 -10.51 33.00
CA SER A 246 12.02 -9.58 33.23
C SER A 246 11.67 -8.16 32.75
N PRO A 247 12.14 -7.11 33.45
CA PRO A 247 12.01 -5.74 32.96
C PRO A 247 12.61 -5.53 31.57
N GLU A 248 13.70 -6.24 31.25
CA GLU A 248 14.41 -6.13 29.98
C GLU A 248 13.57 -6.65 28.81
N ASP A 249 12.92 -7.80 28.97
CA ASP A 249 12.07 -8.38 27.93
C ASP A 249 10.78 -7.58 27.74
N LYS A 250 10.22 -7.04 28.83
CA LYS A 250 9.07 -6.11 28.77
C LYS A 250 9.43 -4.88 27.96
N ALA A 251 10.54 -4.22 28.30
CA ALA A 251 11.02 -3.05 27.55
C ALA A 251 11.38 -3.39 26.09
N ALA A 252 11.91 -4.59 25.81
CA ALA A 252 12.19 -5.03 24.44
C ALA A 252 10.91 -5.23 23.62
N SER A 253 9.86 -5.81 24.21
CA SER A 253 8.56 -5.98 23.55
C SER A 253 7.88 -4.64 23.24
N GLU A 254 7.99 -3.65 24.14
CA GLU A 254 7.49 -2.29 23.91
C GLU A 254 8.23 -1.60 22.77
N ARG A 255 9.57 -1.67 22.74
CA ARG A 255 10.36 -1.16 21.62
C ARG A 255 9.97 -1.85 20.30
N ALA A 256 9.78 -3.16 20.29
CA ALA A 256 9.34 -3.85 19.08
C ALA A 256 7.97 -3.33 18.59
N LEU A 257 7.00 -3.14 19.50
CA LEU A 257 5.69 -2.57 19.17
C LEU A 257 5.80 -1.12 18.64
N ASP A 258 6.71 -0.32 19.20
CA ASP A 258 6.95 1.04 18.74
C ASP A 258 7.41 1.05 17.27
N TRP A 259 8.33 0.16 16.88
CA TRP A 259 8.83 0.07 15.51
C TRP A 259 7.82 -0.55 14.54
N PHE A 260 7.24 -1.70 14.89
CA PHE A 260 6.38 -2.46 13.98
C PHE A 260 4.98 -1.87 13.87
N PHE A 261 4.49 -1.14 14.88
CA PHE A 261 3.12 -0.66 14.87
C PHE A 261 3.02 0.87 15.03
N LYS A 262 3.54 1.41 16.14
CA LYS A 262 3.29 2.81 16.48
C LYS A 262 4.06 3.82 15.63
N SER A 263 5.14 3.41 14.97
CA SER A 263 5.89 4.23 14.01
C SER A 263 5.01 4.78 12.87
N THR A 264 3.90 4.11 12.55
CA THR A 264 2.90 4.56 11.58
C THR A 264 1.72 5.26 12.24
N ILE A 265 1.25 4.74 13.39
CA ILE A 265 0.00 5.18 14.01
C ILE A 265 0.19 6.46 14.84
N ASP A 266 1.28 6.59 15.60
CA ASP A 266 1.51 7.74 16.47
C ASP A 266 1.62 9.06 15.70
N PRO A 267 2.29 9.13 14.52
CA PRO A 267 2.26 10.34 13.71
C PRO A 267 0.86 10.82 13.31
N ILE A 268 -0.12 9.92 13.24
CA ILE A 268 -1.49 10.21 12.78
C ILE A 268 -2.45 10.45 13.94
N LEU A 269 -2.44 9.55 14.93
CA LEU A 269 -3.45 9.47 15.99
C LEU A 269 -2.98 10.04 17.34
N SER A 270 -1.66 10.16 17.56
CA SER A 270 -1.16 10.71 18.83
C SER A 270 -1.26 12.24 18.84
N GLU A 271 -1.29 12.82 20.03
CA GLU A 271 -1.26 14.28 20.19
C GLU A 271 0.04 14.91 19.68
N SER A 272 1.14 14.14 19.68
CA SER A 272 2.46 14.60 19.28
C SER A 272 2.60 14.84 17.77
N GLY A 273 1.82 14.09 16.97
CA GLY A 273 1.95 14.05 15.51
C GLY A 273 3.33 13.57 15.03
N ASP A 274 4.10 12.89 15.88
CA ASP A 274 5.49 12.51 15.61
C ASP A 274 5.69 11.00 15.81
N PHE A 275 6.87 10.49 15.45
CA PHE A 275 7.26 9.13 15.80
C PHE A 275 7.30 8.92 17.32
N PRO A 276 7.15 7.68 17.81
CA PRO A 276 7.21 7.36 19.24
C PRO A 276 8.44 7.96 19.94
N ALA A 277 8.25 8.51 21.13
CA ALA A 277 9.33 9.17 21.89
C ALA A 277 10.51 8.22 22.17
N THR A 278 10.22 6.97 22.50
CA THR A 278 11.18 5.88 22.70
C THR A 278 12.04 5.63 21.45
N MET A 279 11.46 5.72 20.24
CA MET A 279 12.23 5.64 19.00
C MET A 279 13.21 6.80 18.90
N ARG A 280 12.79 8.02 19.26
CA ARG A 280 13.66 9.21 19.22
C ARG A 280 14.84 9.11 20.18
N GLU A 281 14.61 8.58 21.37
CA GLU A 281 15.65 8.37 22.39
C GLU A 281 16.71 7.38 21.93
N ASN A 282 16.30 6.32 21.22
CA ASN A 282 17.20 5.26 20.75
C ASN A 282 17.79 5.52 19.35
N LEU A 283 17.13 6.34 18.54
CA LEU A 283 17.50 6.69 17.17
C LEU A 283 17.64 8.21 17.04
N PRO A 284 18.78 8.80 17.45
CA PRO A 284 18.98 10.25 17.38
C PRO A 284 18.94 10.81 15.95
N PHE A 285 19.05 9.92 14.95
CA PHE A 285 19.01 10.23 13.52
C PHE A 285 17.61 10.18 12.90
N LEU A 286 16.57 9.88 13.69
CA LEU A 286 15.20 9.78 13.17
C LEU A 286 14.79 11.14 12.56
N PRO A 287 14.15 11.18 11.37
CA PRO A 287 13.74 12.44 10.76
C PRO A 287 12.65 13.10 11.62
N LYS A 288 12.62 14.44 11.60
CA LYS A 288 11.63 15.24 12.32
C LYS A 288 10.53 15.67 11.37
N PHE A 289 9.28 15.68 11.85
CA PHE A 289 8.19 16.37 11.17
C PHE A 289 8.22 17.87 11.53
N THR A 290 8.02 18.75 10.54
CA THR A 290 7.77 20.18 10.80
C THR A 290 6.37 20.38 11.39
N ASP A 291 6.09 21.55 11.94
CA ASP A 291 4.76 21.82 12.53
C ASP A 291 3.64 21.75 11.48
N GLU A 292 3.92 22.16 10.24
CA GLU A 292 2.99 22.02 9.11
C GLU A 292 2.75 20.56 8.73
N GLU A 293 3.82 19.75 8.71
CA GLU A 293 3.74 18.32 8.44
C GLU A 293 2.95 17.58 9.54
N LYS A 294 3.12 17.97 10.81
CA LYS A 294 2.31 17.45 11.93
C LYS A 294 0.85 17.85 11.80
N ALA A 295 0.59 19.09 11.40
CA ALA A 295 -0.77 19.61 11.24
C ALA A 295 -1.56 18.85 10.16
N ILE A 296 -0.92 18.50 9.03
CA ILE A 296 -1.61 17.75 7.96
C ILE A 296 -1.90 16.29 8.38
N LEU A 297 -1.02 15.66 9.18
CA LEU A 297 -1.14 14.29 9.66
C LEU A 297 -2.16 14.10 10.79
N LYS A 298 -2.45 15.14 11.57
CA LYS A 298 -3.28 15.00 12.78
C LYS A 298 -4.73 14.68 12.45
N GLY A 299 -5.26 13.58 12.98
CA GLY A 299 -6.68 13.23 12.89
C GLY A 299 -7.15 12.90 11.47
N LEU A 300 -6.31 12.15 10.74
CA LEU A 300 -6.75 11.40 9.55
C LEU A 300 -7.67 10.24 9.96
#